data_AF-A0A3N5PSL8-F1
#
_entry.id   AF-A0A3N5PSL8-F1
#
_cell.length_a   1.000
_cell.length_b   1.000
_cell.length_c   1.000
_cell.angle_alpha   90.00
_cell.angle_beta   90.00
_cell.angle_gamma   90.00
#
_symmetry.space_group_name_H-M   'P 1'
#
loop_
_entity.id
_entity.type
_entity.pdbx_description
1 polymer ?
#
loop_
_entity_poly.entity_id
_entity_poly.type
_entity_poly.pdbx_seq_one_letter_code
_entity_poly.pdbx_strand_id
1 'polypeptide(L)'
;MKTVIALVTSLFVLSAVGCESPRGGGMSGGEGFKIGTPTFTTQVKQGTTENVKITLNRGEYFKRDVMLEIKASRGLTVEPTEYTVKGNEQPDVNLKITAAKDA
;
A
#
# COMPACT_ATOMS: atom_id res chain seq x y z
N MET A 1 54.95 58.92 8.03
CA MET A 1 54.17 58.62 9.25
C MET A 1 52.78 59.24 9.02
N LYS A 2 51.73 58.52 8.64
CA LYS A 2 51.03 57.48 9.40
C LYS A 2 50.22 56.63 8.41
N THR A 3 50.37 55.32 8.53
CA THR A 3 49.58 54.27 7.88
C THR A 3 48.13 54.32 8.38
N VAL A 4 47.15 54.33 7.46
CA VAL A 4 45.77 53.96 7.79
C VAL A 4 45.42 52.74 6.95
N ILE A 5 45.46 51.60 7.63
CA ILE A 5 45.11 50.28 7.14
C ILE A 5 43.59 50.26 6.95
N ALA A 6 43.14 50.20 5.71
CA ALA A 6 41.73 50.03 5.38
C ALA A 6 41.31 48.58 5.65
N LEU A 7 40.34 48.45 6.55
CA LEU A 7 39.84 47.23 7.14
C LEU A 7 39.22 46.28 6.10
N VAL A 8 39.80 45.09 6.00
CA VAL A 8 39.21 43.87 5.44
C VAL A 8 38.04 43.45 6.34
N THR A 9 36.86 43.22 5.75
CA THR A 9 35.92 42.09 6.01
C THR A 9 34.53 42.41 5.45
N SER A 10 34.29 42.16 4.16
CA SER A 10 32.92 42.02 3.63
C SER A 10 32.53 40.55 3.69
N LEU A 11 31.81 40.24 4.76
CA LEU A 11 31.28 38.94 5.12
C LEU A 11 30.37 38.39 4.02
N PHE A 12 30.77 37.26 3.43
CA PHE A 12 30.02 36.47 2.46
C PHE A 12 28.87 35.76 3.19
N VAL A 13 27.64 36.26 3.08
CA VAL A 13 26.46 35.61 3.68
C VAL A 13 25.90 34.60 2.68
N LEU A 14 26.36 33.36 2.78
CA LEU A 14 25.70 32.17 2.21
C LEU A 14 24.47 31.84 3.08
N SER A 15 23.29 32.38 2.74
CA SER A 15 22.04 31.82 3.25
C SER A 15 21.64 30.64 2.36
N ALA A 16 22.27 29.49 2.58
CA ALA A 16 21.66 28.21 2.25
C ALA A 16 20.41 28.09 3.12
N VAL A 17 19.26 28.49 2.58
CA VAL A 17 17.95 28.13 3.15
C VAL A 17 17.77 26.65 2.88
N GLY A 18 18.42 25.84 3.70
CA GLY A 18 18.06 24.45 3.89
C GLY A 18 16.68 24.44 4.54
N CYS A 19 15.63 24.44 3.72
CA CYS A 19 14.33 23.98 4.16
C CYS A 19 14.45 22.48 4.45
N GLU A 20 14.95 22.13 5.62
CA GLU A 20 14.63 20.86 6.24
C GLU A 20 13.17 20.96 6.66
N SER A 21 12.28 20.59 5.74
CA SER A 21 10.87 20.40 6.06
C SER A 21 10.80 19.40 7.20
N PRO A 22 10.13 19.72 8.33
CA PRO A 22 9.84 18.72 9.33
C PRO A 22 9.10 17.58 8.63
N ARG A 23 9.73 16.41 8.50
CA ARG A 23 9.04 15.17 8.14
C ARG A 23 8.26 14.73 9.39
N GLY A 24 7.24 15.52 9.72
CA GLY A 24 6.36 15.33 10.85
C GLY A 24 4.93 15.35 10.37
N GLY A 25 4.45 14.21 9.88
CA GLY A 25 3.02 13.91 9.82
C GLY A 25 2.78 12.80 10.84
N GLY A 26 2.18 13.13 11.98
CA GLY A 26 1.65 12.09 12.87
C GLY A 26 0.59 11.30 12.10
N MET A 27 0.64 9.96 12.19
CA MET A 27 -0.37 9.10 11.57
C MET A 27 -1.73 9.39 12.22
N SER A 28 -2.52 10.26 11.61
CA SER A 28 -3.94 10.34 11.88
C SER A 28 -4.58 9.00 11.48
N GLY A 29 -5.40 8.43 12.36
CA GLY A 29 -6.16 7.23 12.03
C GLY A 29 -6.87 7.38 10.69
N GLY A 30 -6.78 6.36 9.83
CA GLY A 30 -7.34 6.41 8.47
C GLY A 30 -6.31 6.30 7.34
N GLU A 31 -5.01 6.38 7.65
CA GLU A 31 -3.93 6.07 6.72
C GLU A 31 -3.64 4.57 6.66
N GLY A 32 -4.46 3.82 5.90
CA GLY A 32 -4.23 2.39 5.70
C GLY A 32 -5.42 1.64 5.14
N PHE A 33 -5.29 0.33 5.01
CA PHE A 33 -6.38 -0.57 4.66
C PHE A 33 -6.28 -1.88 5.44
N LYS A 34 -7.40 -2.60 5.54
CA LYS A 34 -7.48 -3.97 6.06
C LYS A 34 -8.06 -4.88 5.00
N ILE A 35 -7.55 -6.09 4.91
CA ILE A 35 -8.12 -7.11 4.03
C ILE A 35 -9.19 -7.86 4.84
N GLY A 36 -10.44 -7.74 4.41
CA GLY A 36 -11.55 -8.53 4.88
C GLY A 36 -11.64 -9.82 4.07
N THR A 37 -11.29 -10.93 4.69
CA THR A 37 -11.55 -12.26 4.13
C THR A 37 -12.76 -12.85 4.83
N PRO A 38 -13.61 -13.64 4.15
CA PRO A 38 -14.64 -14.38 4.83
C PRO A 38 -13.97 -15.36 5.81
N THR A 39 -14.47 -15.45 7.03
CA THR A 39 -14.00 -16.41 8.04
C THR A 39 -14.48 -17.79 7.60
N PHE A 40 -13.66 -18.50 6.81
CA PHE A 40 -14.09 -19.75 6.22
C PHE A 40 -13.81 -20.94 7.14
N THR A 41 -14.88 -21.59 7.59
CA THR A 41 -15.00 -23.05 7.45
C THR A 41 -15.78 -23.28 6.16
N THR A 42 -15.11 -23.30 5.00
CA THR A 42 -15.73 -23.76 3.75
C THR A 42 -15.04 -25.04 3.31
N GLN A 43 -15.78 -26.14 3.37
CA GLN A 43 -15.40 -27.37 2.70
C GLN A 43 -15.60 -27.15 1.20
N VAL A 44 -14.56 -26.70 0.50
CA VAL A 44 -14.56 -26.68 -0.97
C VAL A 44 -14.53 -28.14 -1.42
N LYS A 45 -15.58 -28.59 -2.10
CA LYS A 45 -15.66 -29.97 -2.57
C LYS A 45 -14.65 -30.18 -3.70
N GLN A 46 -14.01 -31.34 -3.73
CA GLN A 46 -13.13 -31.72 -4.84
C GLN A 46 -13.87 -31.59 -6.18
N GLY A 47 -13.20 -30.99 -7.16
CA GLY A 47 -13.76 -30.75 -8.48
C GLY A 47 -14.80 -29.64 -8.57
N THR A 48 -15.07 -28.88 -7.49
CA THR A 48 -15.95 -27.71 -7.55
C THR A 48 -15.17 -26.40 -7.58
N THR A 49 -15.77 -25.41 -8.22
CA THR A 49 -15.30 -24.02 -8.24
C THR A 49 -16.22 -23.19 -7.36
N GLU A 50 -15.63 -22.52 -6.38
CA GLU A 50 -16.31 -21.60 -5.46
C GLU A 50 -15.89 -20.17 -5.74
N ASN A 51 -16.83 -19.23 -5.63
CA ASN A 51 -16.53 -17.81 -5.70
C ASN A 51 -16.32 -17.25 -4.29
N VAL A 52 -15.14 -16.69 -4.04
CA VAL A 52 -14.76 -16.04 -2.80
C VAL A 52 -14.64 -14.55 -3.03
N LYS A 53 -15.39 -13.77 -2.26
CA LYS A 53 -15.23 -12.32 -2.23
C LYS A 53 -14.20 -11.92 -1.17
N ILE A 54 -13.20 -11.16 -1.59
CA ILE A 54 -12.28 -10.44 -0.70
C ILE A 54 -12.66 -8.97 -0.74
N THR A 55 -12.76 -8.33 0.43
CA THR A 55 -13.09 -6.91 0.53
C THR A 55 -11.93 -6.13 1.12
N LEU A 56 -11.54 -5.03 0.46
CA LEU A 56 -10.51 -4.12 0.93
C LEU A 56 -11.12 -2.98 1.75
N ASN A 57 -11.07 -3.08 3.07
CA ASN A 57 -11.57 -2.05 3.97
C ASN A 57 -10.56 -0.89 4.06
N ARG A 58 -10.78 0.17 3.28
CA ARG A 58 -9.90 1.34 3.24
C ARG A 58 -10.27 2.34 4.33
N GLY A 59 -9.24 2.94 4.93
CA GLY A 59 -9.42 4.15 5.73
C GLY A 59 -9.75 5.35 4.83
N GLU A 60 -10.41 6.35 5.40
CA GLU A 60 -10.91 7.54 4.68
C GLU A 60 -9.82 8.22 3.83
N TYR A 61 -8.60 8.28 4.35
CA TYR A 61 -7.46 8.96 3.74
C TYR A 61 -6.59 8.04 2.87
N PHE A 62 -6.88 6.74 2.80
CA PHE A 62 -6.13 5.81 1.99
C PHE A 62 -6.66 5.77 0.54
N LYS A 63 -6.02 6.53 -0.35
CA LYS A 63 -6.39 6.66 -1.77
C LYS A 63 -5.44 5.94 -2.76
N ARG A 64 -4.57 5.07 -2.25
CA ARG A 64 -3.56 4.39 -3.08
C ARG A 64 -4.12 3.13 -3.73
N ASP A 65 -3.56 2.78 -4.88
CA ASP A 65 -3.77 1.48 -5.52
C ASP A 65 -3.17 0.37 -4.65
N VAL A 66 -3.84 -0.79 -4.61
CA VAL A 66 -3.37 -1.97 -3.86
C VAL A 66 -3.31 -3.16 -4.79
N MET A 67 -2.11 -3.69 -5.01
CA MET A 67 -1.90 -4.92 -5.75
C MET A 67 -2.04 -6.11 -4.82
N LEU A 68 -2.96 -7.00 -5.15
CA LEU A 68 -3.18 -8.26 -4.46
C LEU A 68 -2.55 -9.38 -5.29
N GLU A 69 -1.61 -10.10 -4.68
CA GLU A 69 -1.07 -11.35 -5.22
C GLU A 69 -1.69 -12.51 -4.42
N ILE A 70 -2.30 -13.45 -5.14
CA ILE A 70 -2.99 -14.59 -4.54
C ILE A 70 -2.21 -15.87 -4.84
N LYS A 71 -1.81 -16.54 -3.77
CA LYS A 71 -1.08 -17.82 -3.84
C LYS A 71 -2.02 -18.95 -3.44
N ALA A 72 -2.15 -19.91 -4.34
CA ALA A 72 -2.91 -21.13 -4.07
C ALA A 72 -2.01 -22.17 -3.39
N SER A 73 -2.56 -22.84 -2.37
CA SER A 73 -1.96 -24.04 -1.81
C SER A 73 -2.09 -25.22 -2.78
N ARG A 74 -1.29 -26.28 -2.59
CA ARG A 74 -1.36 -27.49 -3.42
C ARG A 74 -2.79 -28.05 -3.44
N GLY A 75 -3.25 -28.46 -4.62
CA GLY A 75 -4.60 -29.00 -4.81
C GLY A 75 -5.68 -27.94 -5.03
N LEU A 76 -5.32 -26.65 -5.01
CA LEU A 76 -6.22 -25.55 -5.33
C LEU A 76 -5.69 -24.76 -6.53
N THR A 77 -6.61 -24.30 -7.37
CA THR A 77 -6.36 -23.30 -8.41
C THR A 77 -7.14 -22.04 -8.06
N VAL A 78 -6.52 -20.87 -8.19
CA VAL A 78 -7.18 -19.59 -7.92
C VAL A 78 -7.07 -18.66 -9.13
N GLU A 79 -8.17 -18.01 -9.48
CA GLU A 79 -8.23 -17.02 -10.55
C GLU A 79 -9.00 -15.76 -10.10
N PRO A 80 -8.47 -14.54 -10.34
CA PRO A 80 -7.12 -14.26 -10.84
C PRO A 80 -6.03 -14.52 -9.77
N THR A 81 -4.79 -14.71 -10.20
CA THR A 81 -3.61 -14.81 -9.30
C THR A 81 -3.05 -13.45 -8.90
N GLU A 82 -3.38 -12.41 -9.67
CA GLU A 82 -2.99 -11.03 -9.40
C GLU A 82 -4.14 -10.10 -9.75
N TYR A 83 -4.40 -9.11 -8.89
CA TYR A 83 -5.41 -8.10 -9.15
C TYR A 83 -5.03 -6.78 -8.48
N THR A 84 -5.05 -5.68 -9.24
CA THR A 84 -4.80 -4.35 -8.68
C THR A 84 -6.12 -3.65 -8.40
N VAL A 85 -6.42 -3.44 -7.11
CA VAL A 85 -7.57 -2.65 -6.69
C VAL A 85 -7.22 -1.16 -6.74
N LYS A 86 -7.77 -0.43 -7.71
CA LYS A 86 -7.56 1.01 -7.89
C LYS A 86 -8.12 1.83 -6.73
N GLY A 87 -7.44 2.93 -6.40
CA GLY A 87 -7.80 3.80 -5.26
C GLY A 87 -9.19 4.43 -5.37
N ASN A 88 -9.77 4.48 -6.57
CA ASN A 88 -11.08 5.07 -6.89
C ASN A 88 -12.17 4.04 -7.24
N GLU A 89 -11.90 2.74 -7.13
CA GLU A 89 -12.87 1.69 -7.48
C GLU A 89 -13.39 0.92 -6.27
N GLN A 90 -14.46 0.15 -6.50
CA GLN A 90 -15.10 -0.65 -5.47
C GLN A 90 -14.11 -1.69 -4.90
N PRO A 91 -13.96 -1.78 -3.57
CA PRO A 91 -12.90 -2.59 -2.94
C PRO A 91 -13.13 -4.10 -2.93
N ASP A 92 -14.10 -4.61 -3.70
CA ASP A 92 -14.48 -6.02 -3.71
C ASP A 92 -13.80 -6.75 -4.87
N VAL A 93 -13.05 -7.80 -4.55
CA VAL A 93 -12.39 -8.68 -5.52
C VAL A 93 -13.02 -10.06 -5.41
N ASN A 94 -13.55 -10.56 -6.53
CA ASN A 94 -14.08 -11.92 -6.59
C ASN A 94 -13.00 -12.86 -7.13
N LEU A 95 -12.65 -13.86 -6.33
CA LEU A 95 -11.73 -14.93 -6.67
C LEU A 95 -12.52 -16.20 -6.95
N LYS A 96 -12.16 -16.90 -8.01
CA LYS A 96 -12.59 -18.27 -8.27
C LYS A 96 -11.56 -19.21 -7.67
N ILE A 97 -12.00 -20.08 -6.76
CA ILE A 97 -11.16 -21.11 -6.16
C ILE A 97 -11.69 -22.47 -6.61
N THR A 98 -10.86 -23.25 -7.25
CA THR A 98 -11.21 -24.61 -7.70
C THR A 98 -10.37 -25.62 -6.94
N ALA A 99 -11.01 -26.61 -6.32
CA ALA A 99 -10.30 -27.76 -5.76
C ALA A 99 -10.07 -28.80 -6.86
N ALA A 100 -8.83 -29.28 -6.99
CA ALA A 100 -8.53 -30.39 -7.88
C ALA A 100 -9.34 -31.64 -7.45
N LYS A 101 -9.62 -32.54 -8.40
CA LYS A 101 -10.42 -33.74 -8.15
C LYS A 101 -9.70 -34.75 -7.25
N ASP A 102 -8.41 -34.55 -7.05
CA ASP A 102 -7.44 -35.48 -6.46
C ASP A 102 -6.63 -34.79 -5.33
N ALA A 103 -7.13 -33.63 -4.84
CA ALA A 103 -6.56 -32.86 -3.74
C ALA A 103 -6.90 -33.43 -2.35
#